data_AF-A0A109RGM9-F1
#
_entry.id   AF-A0A109RGM9-F1
#
_cell.length_a   1.000
_cell.length_b   1.000
_cell.length_c   1.000
_cell.angle_alpha   90.00
_cell.angle_beta   90.00
_cell.angle_gamma   90.00
#
_symmetry.space_group_name_H-M   'P 1'
#
loop_
_entity.id
_entity.type
_entity.pdbx_description
1 polymer ?
#
loop_
_entity_poly.entity_id
_entity_poly.type
_entity_poly.pdbx_seq_one_letter_code
_entity_poly.pdbx_strand_id
1 'polypeptide(L)'
;MKIAFIADLHIDRHKNYQSQDFIDSLNYICSEKEINILVINGDVSNNYQISLNFIENLNKAVSSQVYLVPGNHDYWQRQPAKKATLLIHEYFQSHQLCLVNQVIRLKENYLLLASPGWYNHHYYNRQKF
;
A
#
# COMPACT_ATOMS: atom_id res chain seq x y z
N MET A 1 -5.65 1.74 21.21
CA MET A 1 -4.77 1.54 20.04
C MET A 1 -5.51 2.11 18.85
N LYS A 2 -4.90 3.00 18.08
CA LYS A 2 -5.52 3.66 16.92
C LYS A 2 -4.90 3.10 15.64
N ILE A 3 -5.76 2.65 14.72
CA ILE A 3 -5.36 2.14 13.40
C ILE A 3 -5.98 3.05 12.36
N ALA A 4 -5.18 3.54 11.44
CA ALA A 4 -5.62 4.35 10.31
C ALA A 4 -5.49 3.56 9.00
N PHE A 5 -6.42 3.81 8.09
CA PHE A 5 -6.43 3.26 6.75
C PHE A 5 -6.51 4.40 5.73
N ILE A 6 -5.71 4.32 4.68
CA ILE A 6 -5.74 5.25 3.54
C ILE A 6 -5.34 4.48 2.28
N ALA A 7 -5.81 4.91 1.11
CA ALA A 7 -5.53 4.28 -0.18
C ALA A 7 -5.36 5.35 -1.27
N ASP A 8 -5.01 4.92 -2.48
CA ASP A 8 -5.02 5.75 -3.70
C ASP A 8 -4.12 7.00 -3.61
N LEU A 9 -2.95 6.85 -2.98
CA LEU A 9 -2.01 7.96 -2.80
C LEU A 9 -1.47 8.48 -4.13
N HIS A 10 -1.21 7.56 -5.08
CA HIS A 10 -0.68 7.88 -6.40
C HIS A 10 0.46 8.93 -6.38
N ILE A 11 1.48 8.67 -5.57
CA ILE A 11 2.59 9.60 -5.28
C ILE A 11 3.40 9.99 -6.51
N ASP A 12 3.23 9.28 -7.62
CA ASP A 12 3.92 9.47 -8.89
C ASP A 12 3.05 10.17 -9.97
N ARG A 13 1.83 10.59 -9.62
CA ARG A 13 0.89 11.24 -10.56
C ARG A 13 0.77 12.75 -10.37
N HIS A 14 1.12 13.27 -9.21
CA HIS A 14 1.04 14.71 -8.95
C HIS A 14 2.18 15.49 -9.63
N LYS A 15 1.85 16.63 -10.23
CA LYS A 15 2.84 17.52 -10.88
C LYS A 15 3.64 18.36 -9.89
N ASN A 16 3.02 18.70 -8.75
CA ASN A 16 3.53 19.68 -7.81
C ASN A 16 4.01 19.07 -6.49
N TYR A 17 3.64 17.81 -6.22
CA TYR A 17 3.98 17.12 -4.99
C TYR A 17 4.89 15.94 -5.31
N GLN A 18 5.93 15.80 -4.52
CA GLN A 18 6.88 14.70 -4.54
C GLN A 18 6.53 13.71 -3.43
N SER A 19 7.09 12.50 -3.51
CA SER A 19 6.89 11.47 -2.50
C SER A 19 7.19 11.94 -1.07
N GLN A 20 8.14 12.86 -0.87
CA GLN A 20 8.44 13.41 0.45
C GLN A 20 7.28 14.23 1.05
N ASP A 21 6.53 14.97 0.23
CA ASP A 21 5.38 15.77 0.71
C ASP A 21 4.29 14.86 1.32
N PHE A 22 4.09 13.67 0.73
CA PHE A 22 3.18 12.66 1.29
C PHE A 22 3.72 12.09 2.60
N ILE A 23 5.02 11.81 2.67
CA ILE A 23 5.65 11.30 3.90
C ILE A 23 5.50 12.31 5.03
N ASP A 24 5.79 13.58 4.78
CA ASP A 24 5.71 14.64 5.79
C ASP A 24 4.26 14.84 6.27
N SER A 25 3.31 14.82 5.34
CA SER A 25 1.88 14.92 5.65
C SER A 25 1.37 13.75 6.49
N LEU A 26 1.74 12.52 6.11
CA LEU A 26 1.36 11.31 6.84
C LEU A 26 2.03 11.25 8.21
N ASN A 27 3.29 11.68 8.32
CA ASN A 27 4.00 11.77 9.59
C ASN A 27 3.29 12.74 10.56
N TYR A 28 2.96 13.93 10.07
CA TYR A 28 2.21 14.92 10.83
C TYR A 28 0.87 14.33 11.32
N ILE A 29 0.07 13.75 10.42
CA ILE A 29 -1.23 13.16 10.78
C ILE A 29 -1.08 12.02 11.79
N CYS A 30 -0.11 11.13 11.58
CA CYS A 30 0.16 10.01 12.49
C CYS A 30 0.53 10.49 13.89
N SER A 31 1.38 11.50 14.01
CA SER A 31 1.75 12.11 15.28
C SER A 31 0.55 12.79 15.96
N GLU A 32 -0.10 13.71 15.25
CA GLU A 32 -1.21 14.52 15.80
C GLU A 32 -2.41 13.69 16.23
N LYS A 33 -2.69 12.59 15.53
CA LYS A 33 -3.80 11.69 15.85
C LYS A 33 -3.36 10.51 16.73
N GLU A 34 -2.08 10.40 17.07
CA GLU A 34 -1.48 9.31 17.83
C GLU A 34 -1.77 7.93 17.21
N ILE A 35 -1.62 7.83 15.89
CA ILE A 35 -1.85 6.59 15.15
C ILE A 35 -0.76 5.58 15.54
N ASN A 36 -1.17 4.36 15.90
CA ASN A 36 -0.24 3.28 16.21
C ASN A 36 0.12 2.45 14.98
N ILE A 37 -0.87 2.21 14.11
CA ILE A 37 -0.70 1.44 12.88
C ILE A 37 -1.33 2.22 11.72
N LEU A 38 -0.58 2.42 10.65
CA LEU A 38 -1.04 3.00 9.39
C LEU A 38 -1.03 1.92 8.31
N VAL A 39 -2.20 1.66 7.72
CA VAL A 39 -2.34 0.72 6.60
C VAL A 39 -2.59 1.51 5.32
N ILE A 40 -1.67 1.37 4.37
CA ILE A 40 -1.82 1.88 3.01
C ILE A 40 -2.47 0.77 2.17
N ASN A 41 -3.75 0.92 1.89
CA ASN A 41 -4.60 -0.09 1.27
C ASN A 41 -4.72 0.09 -0.25
N GLY A 42 -3.56 0.18 -0.90
CA GLY A 42 -3.42 0.09 -2.35
C GLY A 42 -3.18 1.41 -3.06
N ASP A 43 -2.74 1.25 -4.31
CA ASP A 43 -2.52 2.29 -5.31
C ASP A 43 -1.62 3.43 -4.83
N VAL A 44 -0.43 3.03 -4.34
CA VAL A 44 0.64 3.96 -3.93
C VAL A 44 1.26 4.61 -5.15
N SER A 45 1.58 3.83 -6.18
CA SER A 45 2.21 4.31 -7.42
C SER A 45 1.96 3.37 -8.59
N ASN A 46 2.33 3.77 -9.81
CA ASN A 46 2.28 2.94 -11.02
C ASN A 46 3.50 2.00 -11.18
N ASN A 47 4.22 1.70 -10.10
CA ASN A 47 5.39 0.84 -10.16
C ASN A 47 5.66 0.12 -8.83
N TYR A 48 5.73 -1.20 -8.88
CA TYR A 48 5.91 -2.02 -7.67
C TYR A 48 7.13 -1.65 -6.81
N GLN A 49 8.25 -1.27 -7.44
CA GLN A 49 9.47 -0.88 -6.71
C GLN A 49 9.30 0.50 -6.07
N ILE A 50 8.65 1.44 -6.77
CA ILE A 50 8.38 2.77 -6.23
C ILE A 50 7.42 2.68 -5.05
N SER A 51 6.34 1.88 -5.18
CA SER A 51 5.38 1.64 -4.11
C SER A 51 6.06 1.08 -2.87
N LEU A 52 6.88 0.03 -3.00
CA LEU A 52 7.52 -0.58 -1.83
C LEU A 52 8.59 0.33 -1.22
N ASN A 53 9.42 0.99 -2.04
CA ASN A 53 10.41 1.95 -1.55
C ASN A 53 9.76 3.11 -0.79
N PHE A 54 8.61 3.61 -1.25
CA PHE A 54 7.85 4.62 -0.53
C PHE A 54 7.41 4.12 0.84
N ILE A 55 6.86 2.91 0.92
CA ILE A 55 6.40 2.32 2.19
C ILE A 55 7.55 2.11 3.16
N GLU A 56 8.72 1.66 2.70
CA GLU A 56 9.91 1.55 3.54
C GLU A 56 10.36 2.91 4.08
N ASN A 57 10.36 3.95 3.23
CA ASN A 57 10.75 5.30 3.64
C ASN A 57 9.74 5.90 4.61
N LEU A 58 8.45 5.72 4.36
CA LEU A 58 7.37 6.15 5.25
C LEU A 58 7.50 5.47 6.62
N ASN A 59 7.70 4.14 6.65
CA ASN A 59 7.86 3.39 7.90
C ASN A 59 9.09 3.82 8.72
N LYS A 60 10.14 4.34 8.07
CA LYS A 60 11.32 4.91 8.75
C LYS A 60 11.06 6.32 9.30
N ALA A 61 10.17 7.08 8.66
CA ALA A 61 9.92 8.48 8.97
C ALA A 61 8.84 8.69 10.05
N VAL A 62 7.87 7.78 10.15
CA VAL A 62 6.73 7.91 11.07
C VAL A 62 6.91 7.05 12.32
N SER A 63 6.31 7.48 13.43
CA SER A 63 6.32 6.71 14.69
C SER A 63 5.34 5.53 14.70
N SER A 64 4.40 5.51 13.76
CA SER A 64 3.46 4.40 13.55
C SER A 64 4.13 3.22 12.86
N GLN A 65 3.65 2.01 13.12
CA GLN A 65 3.97 0.88 12.26
C GLN A 65 3.20 1.00 10.95
N VAL A 66 3.89 0.88 9.81
CA VAL A 66 3.29 1.06 8.48
C VAL A 66 3.19 -0.28 7.77
N TYR A 67 2.04 -0.51 7.15
CA TYR A 67 1.78 -1.70 6.35
C TYR A 67 1.19 -1.35 4.98
N LEU A 68 1.49 -2.17 3.97
CA LEU A 68 0.98 -2.09 2.61
C LEU A 68 0.05 -3.28 2.31
N VAL A 69 -1.07 -2.97 1.66
CA VAL A 69 -1.85 -3.93 0.87
C VAL A 69 -1.80 -3.43 -0.56
N PRO A 70 -1.15 -4.14 -1.52
CA PRO A 70 -0.94 -3.60 -2.86
C PRO A 70 -2.25 -3.58 -3.65
N GLY A 71 -2.53 -2.45 -4.29
CA GLY A 71 -3.61 -2.25 -5.26
C GLY A 71 -3.15 -2.56 -6.68
N ASN A 72 -4.01 -2.41 -7.69
CA ASN A 72 -3.67 -2.79 -9.06
C ASN A 72 -2.55 -1.96 -9.68
N HIS A 73 -2.45 -0.67 -9.34
CA HIS A 73 -1.37 0.17 -9.83
C HIS A 73 -0.02 -0.24 -9.24
N ASP A 74 0.00 -0.74 -8.01
CA ASP A 74 1.23 -1.22 -7.37
C ASP A 74 1.81 -2.46 -8.06
N TYR A 75 1.01 -3.22 -8.81
CA TYR A 75 1.50 -4.35 -9.62
C TYR A 75 2.11 -3.94 -10.96
N TRP A 76 2.05 -2.66 -11.32
CA TRP A 76 2.57 -2.18 -12.60
C TRP A 76 4.08 -2.06 -12.58
N GLN A 77 4.66 -1.93 -13.78
CA GLN A 77 6.07 -1.68 -13.98
C GLN A 77 6.28 -0.86 -15.26
N ARG A 78 7.43 -0.19 -15.37
CA ARG A 78 7.78 0.54 -16.59
C ARG A 78 8.03 -0.43 -17.74
N GLN A 79 7.64 -0.03 -18.94
CA GLN A 79 7.92 -0.78 -20.16
C GLN A 79 9.40 -0.60 -20.59
N PRO A 80 10.04 -1.64 -21.16
CA PRO A 80 9.51 -2.99 -21.35
C PRO A 80 9.40 -3.75 -20.02
N ALA A 81 8.33 -4.52 -19.85
CA ALA A 81 8.11 -5.33 -18.65
C ALA A 81 9.28 -6.31 -18.42
N LYS A 82 9.83 -6.31 -17.21
CA LYS A 82 10.95 -7.16 -16.81
C LYS A 82 10.53 -8.35 -15.96
N LYS A 83 9.33 -8.30 -15.36
CA LYS A 83 8.87 -9.28 -14.38
C LYS A 83 7.40 -9.66 -14.63
N ALA A 84 7.04 -10.93 -14.55
CA ALA A 84 5.63 -11.32 -14.61
C ALA A 84 4.88 -10.80 -13.36
N THR A 85 3.60 -10.44 -13.48
CA THR A 85 2.79 -9.94 -12.35
C THR A 85 2.79 -10.91 -11.16
N LEU A 86 2.80 -12.22 -11.40
CA LEU A 86 2.91 -13.22 -10.33
C LEU A 86 4.22 -13.09 -9.54
N LEU A 87 5.35 -12.85 -10.21
CA LEU A 87 6.63 -12.62 -9.54
C LEU A 87 6.70 -11.26 -8.82
N ILE A 88 5.84 -10.31 -9.17
CA ILE A 88 5.63 -9.07 -8.41
C ILE A 88 4.77 -9.35 -7.18
N HIS A 89 3.77 -10.24 -7.29
CA HIS A 89 2.98 -10.70 -6.16
C HIS A 89 3.80 -11.44 -5.10
N GLU A 90 4.64 -12.38 -5.53
CA GLU A 90 5.58 -13.08 -4.64
C GLU A 90 6.55 -12.11 -3.97
N TYR A 91 6.99 -11.07 -4.70
CA TYR A 91 7.84 -10.02 -4.15
C TYR A 91 7.14 -9.27 -3.01
N PHE A 92 5.88 -8.88 -3.19
CA PHE A 92 5.09 -8.27 -2.12
C PHE A 92 4.88 -9.23 -0.94
N GLN A 93 4.48 -10.48 -1.19
CA GLN A 93 4.29 -11.50 -0.14
C GLN A 93 5.55 -11.73 0.70
N SER A 94 6.73 -11.67 0.08
CA SER A 94 8.00 -11.85 0.77
C SER A 94 8.41 -10.68 1.67
N HIS A 95 7.75 -9.52 1.54
CA HIS A 95 8.16 -8.31 2.23
C HIS A 95 7.42 -8.13 3.58
N GLN A 96 8.17 -7.87 4.65
CA GLN A 96 7.62 -7.77 6.02
C GLN A 96 6.61 -6.63 6.23
N LEU A 97 6.68 -5.57 5.41
CA LEU A 97 5.73 -4.46 5.47
C LEU A 97 4.47 -4.71 4.63
N CYS A 98 4.37 -5.82 3.92
CA CYS A 98 3.22 -6.13 3.09
C CYS A 98 2.31 -7.17 3.77
N LEU A 99 1.04 -6.86 3.95
CA LEU A 99 0.10 -7.72 4.67
C LEU A 99 -0.41 -8.92 3.85
N VAL A 100 -0.04 -9.03 2.58
CA VAL A 100 -0.45 -10.15 1.74
C VAL A 100 0.15 -11.43 2.32
N ASN A 101 -0.72 -12.38 2.69
CA ASN A 101 -0.38 -13.62 3.41
C ASN A 101 0.21 -13.43 4.81
N GLN A 102 0.00 -12.27 5.44
CA GLN A 102 0.42 -12.05 6.82
C GLN A 102 -0.78 -11.82 7.73
N VAL A 103 -0.62 -12.23 8.99
CA VAL A 103 -1.60 -12.01 10.05
C VAL A 103 -0.92 -11.17 11.11
N ILE A 104 -1.44 -9.97 11.36
CA ILE A 104 -0.96 -9.14 12.45
C ILE A 104 -1.88 -9.30 13.64
N ARG A 105 -1.33 -9.80 14.74
CA ARG A 105 -2.06 -9.87 16.00
C ARG A 105 -2.12 -8.48 16.63
N LEU A 106 -3.34 -8.00 16.82
CA LEU A 106 -3.61 -6.72 17.48
C LEU A 106 -3.80 -6.94 18.99
N LYS A 107 -4.06 -5.86 19.74
CA LYS A 107 -4.40 -5.97 21.16
C LYS A 107 -5.62 -6.88 21.37
N GLU A 108 -5.61 -7.61 22.48
CA GLU A 108 -6.66 -8.56 22.89
C GLU A 108 -6.81 -9.73 21.90
N ASN A 109 -7.98 -9.83 21.25
CA ASN A 109 -8.39 -10.97 20.41
C ASN A 109 -8.65 -10.55 18.94
N TYR A 110 -8.13 -9.40 18.51
CA TYR A 110 -8.28 -8.94 17.14
C TYR A 110 -7.09 -9.37 16.27
N LEU A 111 -7.39 -9.74 15.03
CA LEU A 111 -6.41 -10.04 13.99
C LEU A 111 -6.64 -9.10 12.81
N LEU A 112 -5.55 -8.55 12.27
CA LEU A 112 -5.57 -7.81 11.01
C LEU A 112 -5.07 -8.73 9.90
N LEU A 113 -5.91 -8.90 8.89
CA LEU A 113 -5.70 -9.69 7.69
C LEU A 113 -6.00 -8.79 6.50
N ALA A 114 -5.26 -8.95 5.40
CA ALA A 114 -5.54 -8.22 4.18
C ALA A 114 -5.28 -9.08 2.94
N SER A 115 -5.99 -8.73 1.87
CA SER A 115 -5.83 -9.33 0.55
C SER A 115 -5.95 -8.22 -0.49
N PRO A 116 -5.15 -8.25 -1.58
CA PRO A 116 -5.17 -7.23 -2.62
C PRO A 116 -6.48 -7.23 -3.45
N GLY A 117 -7.39 -8.19 -3.23
CA GLY A 117 -8.77 -8.11 -3.73
C GLY A 117 -8.88 -8.10 -5.26
N TRP A 118 -8.07 -8.91 -5.96
CA TRP A 118 -8.13 -8.97 -7.42
C TRP A 118 -9.51 -9.38 -7.92
N TYR A 119 -9.92 -8.81 -9.06
CA TYR A 119 -11.21 -9.11 -9.67
C TYR A 119 -11.13 -10.37 -10.54
N ASN A 120 -12.25 -11.08 -10.64
CA ASN A 120 -12.43 -12.25 -11.50
C ASN A 120 -13.36 -11.96 -12.69
N HIS A 121 -13.59 -10.67 -12.99
CA HIS A 121 -14.50 -10.19 -14.04
C HIS A 121 -15.98 -10.62 -13.89
N HIS A 122 -16.39 -11.18 -12.73
CA HIS A 122 -17.78 -11.59 -12.50
C HIS A 122 -18.74 -10.39 -12.54
N TYR A 123 -18.32 -9.25 -11.99
CA TYR A 123 -19.04 -7.99 -12.11
C TYR A 123 -18.61 -7.26 -13.38
N TYR A 124 -19.32 -7.52 -14.48
CA TYR A 124 -19.13 -6.86 -15.77
C TYR A 124 -20.47 -6.32 -16.29
N ASN A 125 -20.55 -5.01 -16.50
CA ASN A 125 -21.74 -4.38 -17.07
C ASN A 125 -21.61 -4.26 -18.59
N ARG A 126 -22.20 -5.24 -19.30
CA ARG A 126 -22.28 -5.28 -20.78
C ARG A 126 -22.94 -4.07 -21.44
N GLN A 127 -23.77 -3.31 -20.71
CA GLN A 127 -24.44 -2.14 -21.28
C GLN A 127 -23.56 -0.88 -21.22
N LYS A 128 -22.47 -0.90 -20.44
CA LYS A 128 -21.61 0.26 -20.21
C LYS A 128 -20.23 0.16 -20.89
N PHE A 129 -19.80 -1.05 -21.25
CA PHE A 129 -18.53 -1.37 -21.92
C PHE A 129 -18.76 -2.47 -22.96
#